data_AF-A0A932X1T1-F1
#
_entry.id   AF-A0A932X1T1-F1
#
_cell.length_a   1.000
_cell.length_b   1.000
_cell.length_c   1.000
_cell.angle_alpha   90.00
_cell.angle_beta   90.00
_cell.angle_gamma   90.00
#
_symmetry.space_group_name_H-M   'P 1'
#
loop_
_entity.id
_entity.type
_entity.pdbx_description
1 polymer ?
#
loop_
_entity_poly.entity_id
_entity_poly.type
_entity_poly.pdbx_seq_one_letter_code
_entity_poly.pdbx_strand_id
1 'polypeptide(L)'
;PSIVVSSVMTFCLLTSSITMVMAVAAAKAGRIGATVGWLGATMAGGVAFLVLHANEWLTLIHEGLRPFENPWGSPLFGATFFTATGLHMLHVTIGVCVLAVIAAGFKRGRYPADYVEIAGLYWHFVDLVWMFLFPLIYLLAIAPE
;
A
#
# COMPACT_ATOMS: atom_id res chain seq x y z
N PRO A 1 18.32 -3.21 -4.79
CA PRO A 1 16.88 -2.93 -5.05
C PRO A 1 16.62 -2.55 -6.52
N SER A 2 15.67 -3.23 -7.16
CA SER A 2 15.38 -2.99 -8.58
C SER A 2 14.46 -1.78 -8.77
N ILE A 3 14.97 -0.70 -9.34
CA ILE A 3 14.24 0.57 -9.55
C ILE A 3 12.92 0.33 -10.32
N VAL A 4 12.92 -0.65 -11.23
CA VAL A 4 11.74 -1.02 -12.03
C VAL A 4 10.60 -1.56 -11.17
N VAL A 5 10.87 -2.42 -10.18
CA VAL A 5 9.82 -3.00 -9.32
C VAL A 5 9.24 -1.92 -8.41
N SER A 6 10.08 -1.07 -7.83
CA SER A 6 9.60 0.03 -6.98
C SER A 6 8.81 1.09 -7.76
N SER A 7 9.18 1.42 -9.00
CA SER A 7 8.39 2.31 -9.86
C SER A 7 7.03 1.72 -10.22
N VAL A 8 6.95 0.41 -10.49
CA VAL A 8 5.67 -0.29 -10.75
C VAL A 8 4.78 -0.32 -9.50
N MET A 9 5.36 -0.51 -8.32
CA MET A 9 4.63 -0.47 -7.05
C MET A 9 4.00 0.90 -6.78
N THR A 10 4.76 1.97 -6.98
CA THR A 10 4.27 3.35 -6.83
C THR A 10 3.20 3.68 -7.87
N PHE A 11 3.37 3.24 -9.12
CA PHE A 11 2.34 3.39 -10.16
C PHE A 11 1.04 2.63 -9.82
N CYS A 12 1.17 1.42 -9.26
CA CYS A 12 0.03 0.60 -8.84
C CYS A 12 -0.74 1.26 -7.69
N LEU A 13 -0.03 1.86 -6.73
CA LEU A 13 -0.61 2.61 -5.62
C LEU A 13 -1.31 3.90 -6.07
N LEU A 14 -0.68 4.69 -6.95
CA LEU A 14 -1.29 5.89 -7.53
C LEU A 14 -2.57 5.56 -8.31
N THR A 15 -2.55 4.47 -9.07
CA THR A 15 -3.74 3.99 -9.79
C THR A 15 -4.82 3.51 -8.81
N SER A 16 -4.44 2.81 -7.74
CA SER A 16 -5.33 2.35 -6.68
C SER A 16 -5.98 3.50 -5.89
N SER A 17 -5.29 4.64 -5.77
CA SER A 17 -5.84 5.85 -5.15
C SER A 17 -6.98 6.43 -6.00
N ILE A 18 -6.79 6.47 -7.33
CA ILE A 18 -7.83 6.95 -8.28
C ILE A 18 -9.05 6.03 -8.25
N THR A 19 -8.86 4.71 -8.20
CA THR A 19 -9.99 3.77 -8.11
C THR A 19 -10.79 3.94 -6.82
N MET A 20 -10.14 4.35 -5.71
CA MET A 20 -10.84 4.61 -4.46
C MET A 20 -11.74 5.86 -4.53
N VAL A 21 -11.29 6.93 -5.19
CA VAL A 21 -12.13 8.13 -5.42
C VAL A 21 -13.35 7.78 -6.26
N MET A 22 -13.16 6.95 -7.30
CA MET A 22 -14.27 6.45 -8.13
C MET A 22 -15.24 5.58 -7.32
N ALA A 23 -14.75 4.80 -6.35
CA ALA A 23 -15.59 4.02 -5.45
C ALA A 23 -16.49 4.91 -4.57
N VAL A 24 -15.92 5.98 -3.98
CA VAL A 24 -16.67 6.95 -3.17
C VAL A 24 -17.70 7.69 -4.01
N ALA A 25 -17.34 8.13 -5.22
CA ALA A 25 -18.28 8.78 -6.14
C ALA A 25 -19.44 7.85 -6.53
N ALA A 26 -19.15 6.58 -6.81
CA ALA A 26 -20.18 5.57 -7.08
C ALA A 26 -21.07 5.30 -5.86
N ALA A 27 -20.51 5.32 -4.65
CA ALA A 27 -21.24 5.14 -3.40
C ALA A 27 -22.22 6.30 -3.15
N LYS A 28 -21.76 7.55 -3.32
CA LYS A 28 -22.61 8.75 -3.23
C LYS A 28 -23.71 8.78 -4.31
N ALA A 29 -23.46 8.19 -5.47
CA ALA A 29 -24.46 8.03 -6.54
C ALA A 29 -25.41 6.82 -6.34
N GLY A 30 -25.31 6.09 -5.22
CA GLY A 30 -26.17 4.94 -4.90
C GLY A 30 -25.91 3.70 -5.77
N ARG A 31 -24.81 3.63 -6.52
CA ARG A 31 -24.52 2.54 -7.46
C ARG A 31 -23.73 1.41 -6.80
N ILE A 32 -24.43 0.54 -6.09
CA ILE A 32 -23.83 -0.56 -5.29
C ILE A 32 -22.86 -1.43 -6.10
N GLY A 33 -23.25 -1.87 -7.30
CA GLY A 33 -22.41 -2.72 -8.14
C GLY A 33 -21.10 -2.04 -8.57
N ALA A 34 -21.16 -0.76 -8.91
CA ALA A 34 -19.98 0.01 -9.29
C ALA A 34 -19.07 0.27 -8.08
N THR A 35 -19.64 0.61 -6.92
CA THR A 35 -18.87 0.79 -5.67
C THR A 35 -18.08 -0.45 -5.32
N VAL A 36 -18.72 -1.63 -5.32
CA VAL A 36 -18.02 -2.89 -4.99
C VAL A 36 -16.96 -3.23 -6.02
N GLY A 37 -17.21 -2.98 -7.31
CA GLY A 37 -16.21 -3.17 -8.37
C GLY A 37 -14.97 -2.29 -8.18
N TRP A 38 -15.16 -1.00 -7.90
CA TRP A 38 -14.06 -0.06 -7.67
C TRP A 38 -13.30 -0.35 -6.37
N LEU A 39 -13.99 -0.71 -5.28
CA LEU A 39 -13.36 -1.18 -4.05
C LEU A 39 -12.54 -2.45 -4.30
N GLY A 40 -13.04 -3.36 -5.14
CA GLY A 40 -12.32 -4.55 -5.58
C GLY A 40 -11.01 -4.21 -6.31
N ALA A 41 -11.06 -3.25 -7.22
CA ALA A 41 -9.86 -2.76 -7.93
C ALA A 41 -8.83 -2.15 -6.97
N THR A 42 -9.27 -1.35 -5.99
CA THR A 42 -8.39 -0.79 -4.95
C THR A 42 -7.73 -1.89 -4.11
N MET A 43 -8.50 -2.90 -3.68
CA MET A 43 -7.93 -4.03 -2.93
C MET A 43 -6.92 -4.82 -3.76
N ALA A 44 -7.18 -5.05 -5.05
CA ALA A 44 -6.25 -5.74 -5.94
C ALA A 44 -4.92 -4.99 -6.06
N GLY A 45 -4.96 -3.65 -6.15
CA GLY A 45 -3.76 -2.79 -6.13
C GLY A 45 -2.96 -2.94 -4.84
N GLY A 46 -3.63 -2.91 -3.69
CA GLY A 46 -2.97 -3.12 -2.40
C GLY A 46 -2.36 -4.51 -2.22
N VAL A 47 -3.04 -5.56 -2.68
CA VAL A 47 -2.51 -6.93 -2.63
C VAL A 47 -1.31 -7.09 -3.57
N ALA A 48 -1.37 -6.55 -4.78
CA ALA A 48 -0.24 -6.55 -5.70
C ALA A 48 0.97 -5.84 -5.09
N PHE A 49 0.75 -4.70 -4.43
CA PHE A 49 1.79 -3.99 -3.69
C PHE A 49 2.43 -4.88 -2.60
N LEU A 50 1.62 -5.53 -1.76
CA LEU A 50 2.14 -6.43 -0.71
C LEU A 50 2.99 -7.58 -1.27
N VAL A 51 2.55 -8.20 -2.38
CA VAL A 51 3.27 -9.32 -3.01
C VAL A 51 4.60 -8.86 -3.60
N LEU A 52 4.61 -7.75 -4.32
CA LEU A 52 5.86 -7.19 -4.88
C LEU A 52 6.83 -6.82 -3.76
N HIS A 53 6.32 -6.24 -2.68
CA HIS A 53 7.15 -5.83 -1.55
C HIS A 53 7.75 -7.01 -0.78
N ALA A 54 6.97 -8.06 -0.59
CA ALA A 54 7.43 -9.28 0.05
C ALA A 54 8.54 -9.97 -0.75
N ASN A 55 8.43 -9.99 -2.08
CA ASN A 55 9.48 -10.55 -2.96
C ASN A 55 10.76 -9.72 -2.89
N GLU A 56 10.67 -8.38 -2.85
CA GLU A 56 11.83 -7.51 -2.65
C GLU A 56 12.50 -7.79 -1.30
N TRP A 57 11.71 -7.89 -0.22
CA TRP A 57 12.22 -8.25 1.11
C TRP A 57 12.95 -9.59 1.12
N LEU A 58 12.36 -10.63 0.53
CA LEU A 58 12.98 -11.94 0.44
C LEU A 58 14.30 -11.89 -0.33
N THR A 59 14.34 -11.14 -1.43
CA THR A 59 15.56 -10.97 -2.23
C THR A 59 16.65 -10.27 -1.41
N LEU A 60 16.32 -9.17 -0.72
CA LEU A 60 17.24 -8.42 0.13
C LEU A 60 17.78 -9.27 1.31
N ILE A 61 16.93 -10.10 1.91
CA ILE A 61 17.32 -11.02 2.99
C ILE A 61 18.28 -12.11 2.46
N HIS A 62 18.04 -12.63 1.26
CA HIS A 62 18.94 -13.60 0.62
C HIS A 62 20.29 -12.99 0.25
N GLU A 63 20.31 -11.73 -0.18
CA GLU A 63 21.57 -11.02 -0.45
C GLU A 63 22.38 -10.79 0.84
N GLY A 64 21.73 -10.77 2.02
CA GLY A 64 22.37 -10.66 3.33
C GLY A 64 21.93 -9.46 4.15
N LEU A 65 20.98 -8.65 3.65
CA LEU A 65 20.44 -7.50 4.36
C LEU A 65 19.39 -7.97 5.38
N ARG A 66 19.76 -7.94 6.66
CA ARG A 66 18.89 -8.32 7.79
C ARG A 66 18.70 -7.12 8.72
N PRO A 67 17.68 -7.16 9.60
CA PRO A 67 17.45 -6.09 10.57
C PRO A 67 18.67 -5.77 11.46
N PHE A 68 19.53 -6.76 11.71
CA PHE A 68 20.70 -6.63 12.59
C PHE A 68 22.04 -6.93 11.89
N GLU A 69 22.02 -7.32 10.62
CA GLU A 69 23.23 -7.65 9.85
C GLU A 69 23.13 -6.95 8.49
N ASN A 70 24.09 -6.08 8.18
CA ASN A 70 24.15 -5.38 6.90
C ASN A 70 25.58 -5.49 6.33
N PRO A 71 25.80 -6.28 5.26
CA PRO A 71 27.11 -6.43 4.63
C PRO A 71 27.68 -5.16 3.96
N TRP A 72 26.84 -4.18 3.63
CA TRP A 72 27.22 -3.01 2.81
C TRP A 72 27.16 -1.66 3.53
N GLY A 73 27.00 -1.64 4.86
CA GLY A 73 26.94 -0.38 5.61
C GLY A 73 26.52 -0.54 7.07
N SER A 74 25.98 0.53 7.65
CA SER A 74 25.56 0.54 9.06
C SER A 74 24.40 -0.45 9.31
N PRO A 75 24.46 -1.27 10.38
CA PRO A 75 23.33 -2.12 10.81
C PRO A 75 22.05 -1.32 11.09
N LEU A 76 22.19 -0.04 11.44
CA LEU A 76 21.06 0.86 11.71
C LEU A 76 20.19 1.09 10.47
N PHE A 77 20.79 1.06 9.26
CA PHE A 77 20.05 1.20 8.01
C PHE A 77 19.08 0.04 7.80
N GLY A 78 19.55 -1.20 7.98
CA GLY A 78 18.71 -2.40 7.88
C GLY A 78 17.57 -2.38 8.91
N ALA A 79 17.87 -2.09 10.18
CA ALA A 79 16.86 -1.99 11.23
C ALA A 79 15.77 -0.96 10.89
N THR A 80 16.17 0.24 10.45
CA THR A 80 15.23 1.34 10.13
C THR A 80 14.42 1.03 8.88
N PHE A 81 15.05 0.45 7.85
CA PHE A 81 14.38 0.02 6.61
C PHE A 81 13.28 -1.00 6.89
N PHE A 82 13.61 -2.11 7.55
CA PHE A 82 12.66 -3.19 7.81
C PHE A 82 11.55 -2.74 8.77
N THR A 83 11.87 -1.88 9.74
CA THR A 83 10.86 -1.35 10.68
C THR A 83 9.88 -0.42 9.98
N ALA A 84 10.37 0.56 9.20
CA ALA A 84 9.52 1.54 8.53
C ALA A 84 8.65 0.88 7.44
N THR A 85 9.26 0.07 6.57
CA THR A 85 8.53 -0.65 5.51
C THR A 85 7.62 -1.75 6.07
N GLY A 86 8.04 -2.43 7.14
CA GLY A 86 7.23 -3.45 7.81
C GLY A 86 5.98 -2.87 8.47
N LEU A 87 6.11 -1.74 9.17
CA LEU A 87 4.96 -1.02 9.74
C LEU A 87 3.98 -0.59 8.64
N HIS A 88 4.50 -0.10 7.52
CA HIS A 88 3.68 0.30 6.39
C HIS A 88 2.94 -0.90 5.76
N MET A 89 3.62 -2.02 5.51
CA MET A 89 2.98 -3.24 4.99
C MET A 89 1.87 -3.75 5.92
N LEU A 90 2.06 -3.64 7.23
CA LEU A 90 1.01 -3.97 8.20
C LEU A 90 -0.21 -3.06 8.04
N HIS A 91 -0.02 -1.75 7.87
CA HIS A 91 -1.13 -0.82 7.63
C HIS A 91 -1.86 -1.09 6.31
N VAL A 92 -1.13 -1.38 5.21
CA VAL A 92 -1.75 -1.77 3.93
C VAL A 92 -2.59 -3.02 4.09
N THR A 93 -2.09 -4.03 4.80
CA THR A 93 -2.82 -5.28 5.07
C THR A 93 -4.11 -5.02 5.85
N ILE A 94 -4.05 -4.19 6.91
CA ILE A 94 -5.24 -3.79 7.69
C ILE A 94 -6.22 -3.02 6.78
N GLY A 95 -5.73 -2.12 5.94
CA GLY A 95 -6.55 -1.40 4.98
C GLY A 95 -7.31 -2.33 4.04
N VAL A 96 -6.64 -3.36 3.50
CA VAL A 96 -7.28 -4.31 2.57
C VAL A 96 -8.40 -5.06 3.30
N CYS A 97 -8.15 -5.49 4.54
CA CYS A 97 -9.17 -6.12 5.37
C CYS A 97 -10.37 -5.20 5.64
N VAL A 98 -10.12 -3.92 5.96
CA VAL A 98 -11.19 -2.94 6.17
C VAL A 98 -12.00 -2.72 4.90
N LEU A 99 -11.35 -2.52 3.74
CA LEU A 99 -12.04 -2.38 2.46
C LEU A 99 -12.88 -3.61 2.11
N ALA A 100 -12.38 -4.82 2.40
CA ALA A 100 -13.13 -6.05 2.19
C ALA A 100 -14.40 -6.12 3.05
N VAL A 101 -14.30 -5.74 4.33
CA VAL A 101 -15.46 -5.70 5.24
C VAL A 101 -16.48 -4.65 4.80
N ILE A 102 -16.03 -3.45 4.43
CA ILE A 102 -16.90 -2.38 3.95
C ILE A 102 -17.57 -2.76 2.62
N ALA A 103 -16.82 -3.34 1.68
CA ALA A 103 -17.38 -3.81 0.41
C ALA A 103 -18.46 -4.89 0.63
N ALA A 104 -18.21 -5.86 1.53
CA ALA A 104 -19.17 -6.90 1.88
C ALA A 104 -20.42 -6.35 2.58
N GLY A 105 -20.26 -5.39 3.48
CA GLY A 105 -21.37 -4.76 4.19
C GLY A 105 -22.20 -3.81 3.32
N PHE A 106 -21.57 -3.07 2.41
CA PHE A 106 -22.23 -2.20 1.43
C PHE A 106 -23.07 -3.02 0.45
N LYS A 107 -22.55 -4.17 -0.02
CA LYS A 107 -23.31 -5.12 -0.84
C LYS A 107 -24.57 -5.66 -0.14
N ARG A 108 -24.54 -5.77 1.20
CA ARG A 108 -25.67 -6.22 2.03
C ARG A 108 -26.61 -5.07 2.44
N GLY A 109 -26.35 -3.84 1.98
CA GLY A 109 -27.16 -2.66 2.32
C GLY A 109 -27.05 -2.22 3.78
N ARG A 110 -26.01 -2.67 4.51
CA ARG A 110 -25.86 -2.41 5.95
C ARG A 110 -25.12 -1.11 6.28
N TYR A 111 -24.41 -0.52 5.32
CA TYR A 111 -23.60 0.68 5.54
C TYR A 111 -24.00 1.82 4.61
N PRO A 112 -24.20 3.05 5.14
CA PRO A 112 -24.34 4.24 4.31
C PRO A 112 -23.02 4.60 3.61
N ALA A 113 -23.10 5.45 2.58
CA ALA A 113 -21.95 5.85 1.76
C ALA A 113 -20.79 6.47 2.57
N ASP A 114 -21.09 7.08 3.72
CA ASP A 114 -20.11 7.70 4.62
C ASP A 114 -19.02 6.73 5.09
N TYR A 115 -19.34 5.45 5.28
CA TYR A 115 -18.35 4.44 5.68
C TYR A 115 -17.34 4.17 4.57
N VAL A 116 -17.75 4.27 3.30
CA VAL A 116 -16.86 4.12 2.14
C VAL A 116 -15.92 5.32 2.04
N GLU A 117 -16.41 6.53 2.37
CA GLU A 117 -15.59 7.75 2.41
C GLU A 117 -14.54 7.69 3.53
N ILE A 118 -14.92 7.27 4.74
CA ILE A 118 -13.98 7.10 5.86
C ILE A 118 -12.91 6.05 5.52
N ALA A 119 -13.32 4.91 4.95
CA ALA A 119 -12.38 3.89 4.50
C ALA A 119 -11.45 4.40 3.38
N GLY A 120 -11.96 5.28 2.51
CA GLY A 120 -11.17 5.95 1.47
C GLY A 120 -10.12 6.88 2.05
N LEU A 121 -10.49 7.70 3.03
CA LEU A 121 -9.54 8.58 3.73
C LEU A 121 -8.43 7.79 4.41
N TYR A 122 -8.75 6.64 5.04
CA TYR A 122 -7.74 5.75 5.60
C TYR A 122 -6.79 5.21 4.51
N TRP A 123 -7.34 4.76 3.38
CA TRP A 123 -6.53 4.24 2.27
C TRP A 123 -5.60 5.30 1.68
N HIS A 124 -6.11 6.52 1.45
CA HIS A 124 -5.31 7.65 0.98
C HIS A 124 -4.22 8.04 1.96
N PHE A 125 -4.48 7.98 3.27
CA PHE A 125 -3.45 8.22 4.28
C PHE A 125 -2.30 7.23 4.17
N VAL A 126 -2.60 5.93 4.04
CA VAL A 126 -1.57 4.90 3.88
C VAL A 126 -0.76 5.13 2.60
N ASP A 127 -1.42 5.46 1.50
CA ASP A 127 -0.79 5.79 0.21
C ASP A 127 0.16 7.00 0.31
N LEU A 128 -0.26 8.07 1.00
CA LEU A 128 0.56 9.26 1.24
C LEU A 128 1.83 8.95 2.05
N VAL A 129 1.74 8.07 3.06
CA VAL A 129 2.93 7.66 3.83
C VAL A 129 3.94 6.95 2.92
N TRP A 130 3.48 6.10 2.01
CA TRP A 130 4.36 5.44 1.04
C TRP A 130 5.04 6.42 0.10
N MET A 131 4.30 7.43 -0.37
CA MET A 131 4.85 8.50 -1.22
C MET A 131 6.05 9.21 -0.59
N PHE A 132 6.11 9.30 0.75
CA PHE A 132 7.28 9.85 1.46
C PHE A 132 8.37 8.81 1.76
N LEU A 133 7.99 7.57 2.07
CA LEU A 133 8.95 6.49 2.35
C LEU A 133 9.78 6.12 1.12
N PHE A 134 9.15 6.07 -0.06
CA PHE A 134 9.84 5.66 -1.29
C PHE A 134 11.04 6.57 -1.63
N PRO A 135 10.93 7.91 -1.73
CA PRO A 135 12.07 8.78 -1.97
C PRO A 135 13.12 8.74 -0.86
N LEU A 136 12.68 8.76 0.41
CA LEU A 136 13.58 8.86 1.54
C LEU A 136 14.44 7.60 1.72
N ILE A 137 13.90 6.43 1.39
CA ILE A 137 14.59 5.15 1.54
C ILE A 137 15.27 4.71 0.25
N TYR A 138 14.61 4.86 -0.90
CA TYR A 138 15.14 4.35 -2.18
C TYR A 138 15.90 5.40 -2.98
N LEU A 139 15.53 6.69 -2.96
CA LEU A 139 16.29 7.71 -3.71
C LEU A 139 17.46 8.27 -2.89
N LEU A 140 17.26 8.56 -1.60
CA LEU A 140 18.31 9.13 -0.76
C LEU A 140 19.40 8.10 -0.39
N ALA A 141 19.08 6.81 -0.25
CA ALA A 141 20.08 5.77 0.03
C ALA A 141 20.94 5.39 -1.19
N ILE A 142 20.52 5.76 -2.41
CA ILE A 142 21.26 5.52 -3.66
C ILE A 142 22.04 6.78 -4.07
N ALA A 143 21.84 7.93 -3.43
CA ALA A 143 22.61 9.14 -3.69
C ALA A 143 24.08 8.90 -3.29
N PRO A 144 25.02 8.85 -4.26
CA PRO A 144 26.44 8.78 -3.94
C PRO A 144 26.88 10.15 -3.45
N GLU A 145 27.53 10.20 -2.29
CA GLU A 145 28.58 11.20 -2.05
C GLU A 145 29.87 10.66 -2.68
#